data_AF-A0A2N6A3Z7-F1
#
_entry.id   AF-A0A2N6A3Z7-F1
#
_cell.length_a   1.000
_cell.length_b   1.000
_cell.length_c   1.000
_cell.angle_alpha   90.00
_cell.angle_beta   90.00
_cell.angle_gamma   90.00
#
_symmetry.space_group_name_H-M   'P 1'
#
loop_
_entity.id
_entity.type
_entity.pdbx_description
1 polymer ?
#
loop_
_entity_poly.entity_id
_entity_poly.type
_entity_poly.pdbx_seq_one_letter_code
_entity_poly.pdbx_strand_id
1 'polypeptide(L)' 'MDIYKIIGIFGLLLISTGVLTQKKNEDLWYIFGGTFLLVYSVYIEDYIFIVLQIVFTLSAIYHFTKLKFKK' A
#
# COMPACT_ATOMS: atom_id res chain seq x y z
N MET A 1 17.24 3.05 16.13
CA MET A 1 16.34 2.42 15.14
C MET A 1 16.00 3.48 14.12
N ASP A 2 16.42 3.30 12.87
CA ASP A 2 16.28 4.32 11.83
C ASP A 2 14.80 4.63 11.58
N ILE A 3 14.47 5.92 11.51
CA ILE A 3 13.10 6.42 11.34
C ILE A 3 12.40 5.79 10.11
N TYR A 4 13.18 5.43 9.10
CA TYR A 4 12.74 4.73 7.89
C TYR A 4 12.23 3.31 8.16
N LYS A 5 12.86 2.55 9.06
CA LYS A 5 12.35 1.21 9.44
C LYS A 5 11.01 1.32 10.13
N ILE A 6 10.80 2.36 10.94
CA ILE A 6 9.51 2.60 11.60
C ILE A 6 8.44 2.90 10.54
N ILE A 7 8.76 3.71 9.52
CA ILE A 7 7.87 4.00 8.39
C ILE A 7 7.52 2.72 7.61
N GLY A 8 8.49 1.86 7.34
CA GLY A 8 8.26 0.56 6.69
C GLY A 8 7.34 -0.36 7.50
N ILE A 9 7.58 -0.48 8.80
CA ILE A 9 6.71 -1.26 9.72
C ILE A 9 5.29 -0.67 9.75
N PHE A 10 5.16 0.65 9.80
CA PHE A 10 3.86 1.33 9.80
C PHE A 10 3.10 1.07 8.50
N GLY A 11 3.76 1.20 7.35
CA GLY A 11 3.15 0.90 6.06
C GLY A 11 2.73 -0.56 5.95
N LEU A 12 3.51 -1.50 6.53
CA LEU A 12 3.20 -2.92 6.47
C LEU A 12 1.94 -3.22 7.28
N LEU A 13 1.84 -2.65 8.49
CA LEU A 13 0.65 -2.73 9.32
C LEU A 13 -0.57 -2.10 8.64
N LEU A 14 -0.41 -0.96 7.95
CA LEU A 14 -1.46 -0.32 7.16
C LEU A 14 -1.99 -1.23 6.04
N ILE A 15 -1.10 -1.91 5.30
CA ILE A 15 -1.53 -2.85 4.26
C ILE A 15 -2.20 -4.08 4.88
N SER A 16 -1.59 -4.67 5.91
CA SER A 16 -2.16 -5.86 6.59
C SER A 16 -3.54 -5.57 7.19
N THR A 17 -3.76 -4.39 7.76
CA THR A 17 -5.08 -3.97 8.26
C THR A 17 -6.09 -3.75 7.13
N GLY A 18 -5.65 -3.23 5.98
CA GLY A 18 -6.45 -3.20 4.75
C GLY A 18 -6.89 -4.60 4.30
N VAL A 19 -5.96 -5.57 4.27
CA VAL A 19 -6.24 -6.98 3.92
C VAL A 19 -7.22 -7.64 4.88
N LEU A 20 -7.04 -7.42 6.19
CA LEU A 20 -7.89 -8.05 7.20
C LEU A 20 -9.28 -7.43 7.28
N THR A 21 -9.41 -6.14 6.97
CA THR A 21 -10.68 -5.43 7.16
C THR A 21 -11.70 -5.78 6.08
N GLN A 22 -11.29 -6.08 4.84
CA GLN A 22 -12.17 -6.41 3.69
C GLN A 22 -13.51 -5.63 3.65
N LYS A 23 -13.47 -4.32 3.96
CA LYS A 23 -14.64 -3.43 3.91
C LYS A 23 -14.47 -2.42 2.79
N LYS A 24 -15.56 -1.73 2.41
CA LYS A 24 -15.64 -0.66 1.39
C LYS A 24 -14.52 0.40 1.35
N ASN A 25 -13.71 0.54 2.40
CA ASN A 25 -12.62 1.51 2.48
C ASN A 25 -11.23 0.86 2.41
N GLU A 26 -11.12 -0.47 2.24
CA GLU A 26 -9.86 -1.22 2.14
C GLU A 26 -8.91 -0.65 1.09
N ASP A 27 -9.46 -0.17 -0.04
CA ASP A 27 -8.65 0.41 -1.10
C ASP A 27 -7.89 1.65 -0.64
N LEU A 28 -8.47 2.47 0.25
CA LEU A 28 -7.77 3.62 0.82
C LEU A 28 -6.60 3.18 1.71
N TRP A 29 -6.79 2.12 2.50
CA TRP A 29 -5.72 1.54 3.32
C TRP A 29 -4.60 0.95 2.45
N TYR A 30 -4.94 0.32 1.33
CA TYR A 30 -3.97 -0.18 0.37
C TYR A 30 -3.21 0.93 -0.35
N ILE A 31 -3.87 2.02 -0.74
CA ILE A 31 -3.21 3.14 -1.41
C ILE A 31 -2.25 3.86 -0.45
N PHE A 32 -2.70 4.17 0.76
CA PHE A 32 -1.86 4.82 1.76
C PHE A 32 -0.73 3.90 2.23
N GLY A 33 -1.04 2.65 2.58
CA GLY A 33 -0.05 1.67 3.01
C GLY A 33 0.96 1.33 1.91
N GLY A 34 0.49 1.17 0.67
CA GLY A 34 1.31 0.96 -0.52
C GLY A 34 2.28 2.11 -0.78
N THR A 35 1.81 3.35 -0.67
CA THR A 35 2.65 4.54 -0.83
C THR A 35 3.73 4.63 0.26
N PHE A 36 3.39 4.38 1.52
CA PHE A 36 4.36 4.37 2.62
C PHE A 36 5.40 3.26 2.47
N LEU A 37 4.98 2.06 2.07
CA LEU A 37 5.93 0.98 1.82
C LEU A 37 6.81 1.26 0.61
N LEU A 38 6.28 1.88 -0.44
CA LEU A 38 7.05 2.22 -1.63
C LEU A 38 8.18 3.19 -1.26
N VAL A 39 7.89 4.22 -0.46
CA VAL A 39 8.93 5.15 0.03
C VAL A 39 9.99 4.41 0.86
N TYR A 40 9.58 3.46 1.69
CA TYR A 40 10.53 2.62 2.44
C TYR A 40 11.35 1.69 1.54
N SER A 41 10.74 1.05 0.56
CA SER A 41 11.39 0.15 -0.38
C SER A 41 12.37 0.89 -1.30
N VAL A 42 12.07 2.14 -1.68
CA VAL A 42 13.01 3.03 -2.37
C VAL A 42 14.20 3.36 -1.47
N TYR A 43 13.96 3.65 -0.19
CA TYR A 43 15.02 3.95 0.77
C TYR A 43 15.99 2.78 1.00
N ILE A 44 15.47 1.55 1.05
CA ILE A 44 16.29 0.33 1.21
C ILE A 44 16.82 -0.21 -0.14
N GLU A 45 16.51 0.48 -1.25
CA GLU A 45 16.87 0.12 -2.61
C GLU A 45 16.41 -1.29 -3.03
N ASP A 46 15.27 -1.75 -2.49
CA ASP A 46 14.68 -3.06 -2.82
C ASP A 46 13.80 -2.94 -4.07
N TYR A 47 14.42 -3.14 -5.23
CA TYR A 47 13.77 -3.07 -6.53
C TYR A 47 12.57 -4.03 -6.69
N ILE A 48 12.62 -5.22 -6.10
CA ILE A 48 11.52 -6.21 -6.20
C ILE A 48 10.31 -5.65 -5.46
N PHE A 49 10.53 -5.15 -4.25
CA PHE A 49 9.47 -4.62 -3.42
C PHE A 49 8.90 -3.32 -4.01
N ILE A 50 9.74 -2.46 -4.58
CA ILE A 50 9.29 -1.23 -5.28
C ILE A 50 8.34 -1.58 -6.43
N VAL A 51 8.73 -2.51 -7.31
CA VAL A 51 7.90 -2.92 -8.46
C VAL A 51 6.58 -3.51 -7.98
N LEU A 52 6.63 -4.41 -6.99
CA LEU A 52 5.44 -5.01 -6.42
C LEU A 52 4.50 -3.94 -5.85
N GLN A 53 5.05 -2.93 -5.16
CA GLN A 53 4.26 -1.87 -4.54
C GLN A 53 3.65 -0.91 -5.54
N ILE A 54 4.34 -0.62 -6.65
CA ILE A 54 3.77 0.13 -7.77
C ILE A 54 2.58 -0.62 -8.36
N VAL A 55 2.76 -1.91 -8.70
CA VAL A 55 1.69 -2.73 -9.31
C VAL A 55 0.50 -2.88 -8.36
N PHE A 56 0.76 -3.14 -7.08
CA PHE A 56 -0.26 -3.29 -6.05
C PHE A 56 -1.04 -1.99 -5.83
N THR A 57 -0.35 -0.85 -5.72
CA THR A 57 -0.99 0.45 -5.54
C THR A 57 -1.85 0.82 -6.76
N LEU A 58 -1.35 0.58 -7.98
CA LEU A 58 -2.13 0.81 -9.21
C LEU A 58 -3.36 -0.09 -9.28
N SER A 59 -3.23 -1.36 -8.89
CA SER A 59 -4.36 -2.30 -8.82
C SER A 59 -5.43 -1.82 -7.84
N ALA A 60 -5.03 -1.36 -6.65
CA ALA A 60 -5.94 -0.81 -5.64
C ALA A 60 -6.66 0.47 -6.13
N ILE A 61 -5.95 1.36 -6.82
CA ILE A 61 -6.56 2.57 -7.45
C ILE A 61 -7.59 2.16 -8.52
N TYR A 62 -7.24 1.19 -9.35
CA TYR A 62 -8.14 0.69 -10.39
C TYR A 62 -9.38 0.02 -9.80
N HIS A 63 -9.21 -0.78 -8.75
CA HIS A 63 -10.32 -1.42 -8.03
C HIS A 63 -11.23 -0.38 -7.38
N PHE A 64 -10.66 0.61 -6.69
CA PHE A 64 -11.39 1.71 -6.07
C PHE A 64 -12.22 2.52 -7.09
N THR A 65 -11.60 2.88 -8.22
CA THR A 65 -12.28 3.66 -9.27
C THR A 65 -13.38 2.84 -9.95
N LYS A 66 -13.16 1.55 -10.20
CA LYS A 66 -14.15 0.63 -10.79
C LYS A 66 -15.34 0.36 -9.87
N LEU A 67 -15.11 0.19 -8.56
CA LEU A 67 -16.17 0.04 -7.56
C LEU A 67 -17.06 1.29 -7.47
N LYS A 68 -16.46 2.47 -7.60
CA LYS A 68 -17.20 3.75 -7.60
C LYS A 68 -18.03 3.96 -8.87
N PHE A 69 -17.60 3.40 -10.00
CA PHE A 69 -18.27 3.55 -11.30
C PHE A 69 -19.37 2.52 -11.58
N LYS A 70 -19.46 1.43 -10.80
CA LYS A 70 -20.47 0.37 -10.97
C LYS A 70 -21.66 0.51 -10.00
N LYS A 71 -21.82 1.68 -9.39
CA LYS A 71 -22.89 2.01 -8.46
C LYS A 71 -23.68 3.20 -8.98
#